data_AF-A0A7X7H123-F1
#
_entry.id   AF-A0A7X7H123-F1
#
_cell.length_a   1.000
_cell.length_b   1.000
_cell.length_c   1.000
_cell.angle_alpha   90.00
_cell.angle_beta   90.00
_cell.angle_gamma   90.00
#
_symmetry.space_group_name_H-M   'P 1'
#
loop_
_entity.id
_entity.type
_entity.pdbx_description
1 polymer ?
#
loop_
_entity_poly.entity_id
_entity_poly.type
_entity_poly.pdbx_seq_one_letter_code
_entity_poly.pdbx_strand_id
1 'polypeptide(L)'
;MPRDIKARRVCNIPENLRFIPEGSSEEVTVITIEEVESLRLCDLESMDQYVAAGLMNISRGTLQRILYSAHRKVAEALCRGREIQIKGGHFELSEARCKGENSCSYCCFRLKEINSIQGDAEDD
;
A
#
# COMPACT_ATOMS: atom_id res chain seq x y z
N MET A 1 7.65 -9.46 27.95
CA MET A 1 7.18 -8.09 27.64
C MET A 1 6.67 -8.08 26.22
N PRO A 2 5.53 -7.43 25.90
CA PRO A 2 5.12 -7.20 24.52
C PRO A 2 6.25 -6.45 23.82
N ARG A 3 6.75 -6.97 22.70
CA ARG A 3 7.75 -6.27 21.91
C ARG A 3 7.05 -5.11 21.22
N ASP A 4 7.55 -3.89 21.39
CA ASP A 4 7.06 -2.74 20.63
C ASP A 4 7.05 -3.08 19.14
N ILE A 5 5.85 -3.08 18.57
CA ILE A 5 5.66 -3.36 17.16
C ILE A 5 6.03 -2.06 16.45
N LYS A 6 7.19 -2.03 15.81
CA LYS A 6 7.57 -0.88 14.97
C LYS A 6 6.52 -0.68 13.88
N ALA A 7 6.15 0.57 13.63
CA ALA A 7 5.30 0.93 12.50
C ALA A 7 5.96 0.48 11.20
N ARG A 8 5.17 -0.11 10.29
CA ARG A 8 5.67 -0.50 8.97
C ARG A 8 5.64 0.71 8.06
N ARG A 9 6.66 0.86 7.23
CA ARG A 9 6.75 2.00 6.33
C ARG A 9 5.86 1.78 5.11
N VAL A 10 5.11 2.80 4.72
CA VAL A 10 4.24 2.79 3.53
C VAL A 10 4.58 4.00 2.67
N CYS A 11 4.74 3.79 1.37
CA CYS A 11 5.05 4.88 0.45
C CYS A 11 3.81 5.71 0.11
N ASN A 12 2.67 5.09 -0.18
CA ASN A 12 1.50 5.82 -0.65
C ASN A 12 0.19 5.31 -0.02
N ILE A 13 -0.75 6.23 0.20
CA ILE A 13 -2.14 5.88 0.55
C ILE A 13 -2.95 5.92 -0.75
N PRO A 14 -3.70 4.86 -1.11
CA PRO A 14 -4.57 4.89 -2.26
C PRO A 14 -5.64 5.99 -2.13
N GLU A 15 -5.96 6.66 -3.23
CA GLU A 15 -7.02 7.68 -3.28
C GLU A 15 -8.39 7.07 -2.98
N ASN A 16 -8.66 5.89 -3.56
CA ASN A 16 -9.89 5.16 -3.34
C ASN A 16 -9.70 4.14 -2.21
N LEU A 17 -10.40 4.36 -1.09
CA LEU A 17 -10.36 3.48 0.08
C LEU A 17 -11.48 2.44 0.11
N ARG A 18 -12.32 2.38 -0.93
CA ARG A 18 -13.42 1.41 -1.03
C ARG A 18 -13.67 1.01 -2.48
N PHE A 19 -13.85 -0.29 -2.71
CA PHE A 19 -14.22 -0.88 -4.01
C PHE A 19 -15.46 -1.74 -3.82
N ILE A 20 -16.47 -1.54 -4.66
CA ILE A 20 -17.81 -2.13 -4.50
C ILE A 20 -18.10 -2.99 -5.74
N PRO A 21 -18.47 -4.27 -5.58
CA PRO A 21 -18.87 -5.11 -6.70
C PRO A 21 -20.23 -4.67 -7.25
N GLU A 22 -20.41 -4.81 -8.55
CA GLU A 22 -21.72 -4.63 -9.18
C GLU A 22 -22.69 -5.71 -8.68
N GLY A 23 -23.91 -5.32 -8.31
CA GLY A 23 -24.92 -6.23 -7.73
C GLY A 23 -24.94 -6.30 -6.20
N SER A 24 -24.12 -5.49 -5.51
CA SER A 24 -24.07 -5.25 -4.06
C SER A 24 -24.09 -6.48 -3.14
N SER A 25 -23.03 -6.64 -2.35
CA SER A 25 -23.00 -7.51 -1.17
C SER A 25 -22.86 -6.65 0.09
N GLU A 26 -23.64 -6.95 1.12
CA GLU A 26 -23.48 -6.31 2.44
C GLU A 26 -22.18 -6.74 3.14
N GLU A 27 -21.53 -7.79 2.65
CA GLU A 27 -20.30 -8.30 3.24
C GLU A 27 -19.08 -7.47 2.80
N VAL A 28 -18.30 -7.03 3.79
CA VAL A 28 -17.11 -6.20 3.59
C VAL A 28 -15.85 -6.98 4.00
N THR A 29 -14.90 -7.08 3.09
CA THR A 29 -13.54 -7.53 3.37
C THR A 29 -12.64 -6.33 3.67
N VAL A 30 -12.05 -6.30 4.86
CA VAL A 30 -11.15 -5.21 5.28
C VAL A 30 -9.70 -5.56 4.96
N ILE A 31 -9.07 -4.74 4.12
CA ILE A 31 -7.64 -4.80 3.80
C ILE A 31 -6.94 -3.63 4.49
N THR A 32 -5.80 -3.87 5.13
CA THR A 32 -5.04 -2.80 5.79
C THR A 32 -4.19 -2.03 4.81
N ILE A 33 -3.76 -0.82 5.18
CA ILE A 33 -2.87 0.00 4.34
C ILE A 33 -1.56 -0.75 4.04
N GLU A 34 -1.05 -1.50 5.00
CA GLU A 34 0.19 -2.28 4.88
C GLU A 34 0.03 -3.47 3.93
N GLU A 35 -1.15 -4.10 3.92
CA GLU A 35 -1.49 -5.16 2.97
C GLU A 35 -1.53 -4.60 1.54
N VAL A 36 -2.16 -3.44 1.33
CA VAL A 36 -2.20 -2.78 0.02
C VAL A 36 -0.80 -2.38 -0.45
N GLU A 37 0.02 -1.82 0.43
CA GLU A 37 1.41 -1.48 0.11
C GLU A 37 2.22 -2.70 -0.31
N SER A 38 2.02 -3.84 0.38
CA SER A 38 2.71 -5.08 0.02
C SER A 38 2.32 -5.60 -1.37
N LEU A 39 1.02 -5.57 -1.70
CA LEU A 39 0.51 -5.93 -3.03
C LEU A 39 1.06 -4.97 -4.09
N ARG A 40 1.10 -3.67 -3.79
CA ARG A 40 1.65 -2.65 -4.69
C ARG A 40 3.11 -2.93 -5.02
N LEU A 41 3.94 -3.13 -4.00
CA LEU A 41 5.38 -3.34 -4.19
C LEU A 41 5.69 -4.67 -4.91
N CYS A 42 5.04 -5.76 -4.48
CA CYS A 42 5.42 -7.09 -4.96
C CYS A 42 4.67 -7.50 -6.23
N ASP A 43 3.37 -7.23 -6.32
CA ASP A 43 2.54 -7.74 -7.42
C ASP A 43 2.38 -6.70 -8.53
N LEU A 44 2.14 -5.44 -8.18
CA LEU A 44 1.94 -4.37 -9.17
C LEU A 44 3.27 -3.85 -9.73
N GLU A 45 4.26 -3.61 -8.85
CA GLU A 45 5.58 -3.12 -9.24
C GLU A 45 6.62 -4.23 -9.45
N SER A 46 6.23 -5.50 -9.24
CA SER A 46 7.09 -6.68 -9.48
C SER A 46 8.45 -6.63 -8.75
N MET A 47 8.52 -5.96 -7.59
CA MET A 47 9.76 -5.87 -6.82
C MET A 47 10.09 -7.19 -6.12
N ASP A 48 11.39 -7.49 -6.00
CA ASP A 48 11.83 -8.60 -5.18
C ASP A 48 11.43 -8.40 -3.70
N GLN A 49 11.02 -9.48 -3.04
CA GLN A 49 10.55 -9.43 -1.65
C GLN A 49 11.60 -8.91 -0.66
N TYR A 50 12.89 -9.08 -0.94
CA TYR A 50 13.94 -8.48 -0.13
C TYR A 50 13.90 -6.96 -0.22
N VAL A 51 13.77 -6.43 -1.44
CA VAL A 51 13.68 -4.98 -1.70
C VAL A 51 12.41 -4.40 -1.10
N ALA A 52 11.25 -5.03 -1.35
CA ALA A 52 9.97 -4.59 -0.79
C ALA A 52 9.96 -4.60 0.75
N ALA A 53 10.56 -5.62 1.38
CA ALA A 53 10.67 -5.68 2.84
C ALA A 53 11.56 -4.57 3.39
N GLY A 54 12.65 -4.25 2.68
CA GLY A 54 13.52 -3.11 3.00
C GLY A 54 12.77 -1.77 2.91
N LEU A 55 11.96 -1.56 1.87
CA LEU A 55 11.14 -0.36 1.70
C LEU A 55 10.09 -0.21 2.80
N MET A 56 9.49 -1.33 3.24
CA MET A 56 8.52 -1.35 4.34
C MET A 56 9.15 -1.37 5.74
N ASN A 57 10.49 -1.34 5.84
CA ASN A 57 11.25 -1.41 7.10
C ASN A 57 10.89 -2.62 7.98
N ILE A 58 10.71 -3.79 7.35
CA ILE A 58 10.34 -5.05 8.01
C ILE A 58 11.22 -6.21 7.56
N SER A 59 11.15 -7.34 8.27
CA SER A 59 11.79 -8.58 7.81
C SER A 59 11.05 -9.19 6.62
N ARG A 60 11.77 -9.91 5.75
CA ARG A 60 11.18 -10.69 4.63
C ARG A 60 10.04 -11.60 5.09
N GLY A 61 10.21 -12.32 6.20
CA GLY A 61 9.16 -13.19 6.74
C GLY A 61 7.94 -12.42 7.27
N THR A 62 8.10 -11.15 7.66
CA THR A 62 6.95 -10.29 7.99
C THR A 62 6.24 -9.83 6.73
N LEU A 63 6.98 -9.39 5.71
CA LEU A 63 6.41 -9.05 4.41
C LEU A 63 5.61 -10.22 3.83
N GLN A 64 6.19 -11.43 3.82
CA GLN A 64 5.54 -12.63 3.30
C GLN A 64 4.21 -12.94 4.01
N ARG A 65 4.15 -12.77 5.35
CA ARG A 65 2.90 -12.94 6.11
C ARG A 65 1.84 -11.89 5.75
N ILE A 66 2.25 -10.64 5.53
CA ILE A 66 1.36 -9.56 5.11
C ILE A 66 0.82 -9.87 3.71
N LEU A 67 1.69 -10.23 2.75
CA LEU A 67 1.31 -10.60 1.39
C LEU A 67 0.31 -11.77 1.37
N TYR A 68 0.58 -12.85 2.11
CA TYR A 68 -0.37 -13.96 2.17
C TYR A 68 -1.73 -13.58 2.75
N SER A 69 -1.74 -12.70 3.77
CA SER A 69 -2.99 -12.16 4.31
C SER A 69 -3.73 -11.32 3.26
N ALA A 70 -3.01 -10.44 2.56
CA ALA A 70 -3.53 -9.58 1.52
C ALA A 70 -4.12 -10.40 0.36
N HIS A 71 -3.37 -11.35 -0.20
CA HIS A 71 -3.85 -12.23 -1.27
C HIS A 71 -5.10 -13.00 -0.87
N ARG A 72 -5.15 -13.58 0.34
CA ARG A 72 -6.34 -14.30 0.81
C ARG A 72 -7.56 -13.40 0.85
N LYS A 73 -7.41 -12.17 1.38
CA LYS A 73 -8.51 -11.21 1.48
C LYS A 73 -8.99 -10.71 0.11
N VAL A 74 -8.05 -10.39 -0.79
CA VAL A 74 -8.39 -10.00 -2.17
C VAL A 74 -9.11 -11.15 -2.87
N ALA A 75 -8.57 -12.36 -2.81
CA ALA A 75 -9.21 -13.54 -3.40
C ALA A 75 -10.60 -13.80 -2.80
N GLU A 76 -10.76 -13.68 -1.49
CA GLU A 76 -12.06 -13.81 -0.83
C GLU A 76 -13.06 -12.77 -1.32
N ALA A 77 -12.64 -11.52 -1.46
CA ALA A 77 -13.50 -10.45 -1.95
C ALA A 77 -13.94 -10.68 -3.40
N LEU A 78 -12.99 -11.05 -4.27
CA LEU A 78 -13.27 -11.31 -5.68
C LEU A 78 -14.16 -12.56 -5.88
N CYS A 79 -13.85 -13.67 -5.21
CA CYS A 79 -14.58 -14.93 -5.40
C CYS A 79 -15.98 -14.92 -4.76
N ARG A 80 -16.20 -14.14 -3.71
CA ARG A 80 -17.49 -14.07 -2.99
C ARG A 80 -18.29 -12.81 -3.32
N GLY A 81 -17.78 -11.95 -4.21
CA GLY A 81 -18.43 -10.69 -4.56
C GLY A 81 -18.61 -9.77 -3.36
N ARG A 82 -17.58 -9.62 -2.52
CA ARG A 82 -17.61 -8.73 -1.34
C ARG A 82 -17.04 -7.36 -1.67
N GLU A 83 -17.47 -6.36 -0.92
CA GLU A 83 -16.81 -5.06 -0.94
C GLU A 83 -15.39 -5.17 -0.37
N ILE A 84 -14.47 -4.37 -0.90
CA ILE A 84 -13.15 -4.18 -0.32
C ILE A 84 -13.15 -2.81 0.34
N GLN A 85 -12.85 -2.77 1.64
CA GLN A 85 -12.60 -1.53 2.37
C GLN A 85 -11.15 -1.49 2.84
N ILE A 86 -10.42 -0.45 2.44
CA ILE A 86 -9.04 -0.21 2.84
C ILE A 86 -9.05 0.66 4.10
N LYS A 87 -8.68 0.09 5.26
CA LYS A 87 -8.60 0.84 6.52
C LYS A 87 -7.70 0.16 7.55
N GLY A 88 -7.23 0.96 8.51
CA GLY A 88 -6.43 0.48 9.64
C GLY A 88 -5.03 0.00 9.23
N GLY A 89 -4.43 -0.79 10.11
CA GLY A 89 -3.00 -1.14 10.06
C GLY A 89 -2.18 -0.30 11.03
N HIS A 90 -0.91 -0.64 11.17
CA HIS A 90 0.05 0.05 12.05
C HIS A 90 1.26 0.50 11.23
N PHE A 91 1.11 1.65 10.58
CA PHE A 91 2.08 2.14 9.59
C PHE A 91 2.47 3.60 9.82
N GLU A 92 3.62 3.96 9.24
CA GLU A 92 4.10 5.32 9.08
C GLU A 92 4.28 5.60 7.58
N LEU A 93 4.02 6.84 7.16
CA LEU A 93 4.32 7.24 5.78
C LEU A 93 5.83 7.43 5.62
N SER A 94 6.36 6.95 4.50
CA SER A 94 7.76 7.15 4.17
C SER A 94 8.06 8.64 4.07
N GLU A 95 9.07 9.10 4.80
CA GLU A 95 9.58 10.48 4.75
C GLU A 95 10.71 10.66 3.71
N ALA A 96 11.14 9.57 3.07
CA ALA A 96 12.17 9.59 2.05
C ALA A 96 11.76 8.82 0.79
N ARG A 97 12.35 9.21 -0.35
CA ARG A 97 12.28 8.44 -1.60
C ARG A 97 12.70 7.00 -1.35
N CYS A 98 12.04 6.07 -2.05
CA CYS A 98 12.52 4.71 -2.17
C CYS A 98 13.95 4.74 -2.74
N LYS A 99 14.95 4.35 -1.95
CA LYS A 99 16.36 4.28 -2.35
C LYS A 99 16.65 3.15 -3.36
N GLY A 100 15.61 2.44 -3.80
CA GLY A 100 15.66 1.41 -4.85
C GLY A 100 15.49 2.07 -6.21
N GLU A 101 16.49 1.85 -7.06
CA GLU A 101 16.71 2.48 -8.37
C GLU A 101 15.44 2.52 -9.25
N ASN A 102 14.97 3.74 -9.55
CA ASN A 102 14.09 4.16 -10.67
C ASN A 102 12.81 3.37 -11.01
N SER A 103 12.44 2.31 -10.28
CA SER A 103 11.39 1.35 -10.67
C SER A 103 10.05 1.54 -9.96
N CYS A 104 10.01 2.30 -8.86
CA CYS A 104 8.75 2.60 -8.17
C CYS A 104 7.91 3.58 -9.01
N SER A 105 6.85 3.07 -9.62
CA SER A 105 5.96 3.83 -10.50
C SER A 105 4.95 4.66 -9.71
N TYR A 106 4.67 4.28 -8.46
CA TYR A 106 3.72 4.93 -7.57
C TYR A 106 4.38 5.66 -6.40
N CYS A 107 5.61 6.17 -6.59
CA CYS A 107 6.34 6.86 -5.53
C CYS A 107 5.65 8.18 -5.14
N CYS A 108 5.27 8.33 -3.87
CA CYS A 108 4.63 9.54 -3.35
C CYS A 108 5.51 10.80 -3.46
N PHE A 109 6.83 10.65 -3.57
CA PHE A 109 7.77 11.75 -3.79
C PHE A 109 7.97 12.13 -5.25
N ARG A 110 7.52 11.29 -6.19
CA ARG A 110 7.50 11.63 -7.62
C ARG A 110 6.24 12.46 -7.94
N LEU A 111 5.10 12.09 -7.35
CA LEU A 111 3.83 12.81 -7.51
C LEU A 111 3.86 14.21 -6.89
N LYS A 112 4.52 14.38 -5.74
CA LYS A 112 4.70 15.70 -5.11
C LYS A 112 5.55 16.67 -5.93
N GLU A 113 6.56 16.19 -6.67
CA GLU A 113 7.40 17.03 -7.55
C GLU A 113 6.64 17.51 -8.80
N ILE A 114 5.71 16.70 -9.33
CA ILE A 114 4.87 17.13 -10.47
C ILE A 114 3.91 18.25 -10.03
N ASN A 115 3.27 18.09 -8.87
CA ASN A 115 2.32 19.08 -8.35
C ASN A 115 2.98 20.38 -7.87
N SER A 116 4.29 20.41 -7.62
CA SER A 116 5.01 21.63 -7.24
C SER A 116 5.51 22.45 -8.44
N ILE A 117 5.45 21.91 -9.67
CA ILE A 117 5.78 22.65 -10.90
C ILE A 117 4.56 23.39 -11.47
N GLN A 118 3.35 22.99 -11.07
CA GLN A 118 2.07 23.59 -11.54
C GLN A 118 1.51 24.69 -10.62
N GLY A 119 2.23 25.06 -9.54
CA GLY A 119 1.73 26.00 -8.51
C GLY A 119 2.21 27.45 -8.61
N ASP A 120 3.09 27.80 -9.55
CA ASP A 120 3.74 29.13 -9.59
C ASP A 120 3.19 30.07 -10.68
N ALA A 121 1.95 29.87 -11.14
CA ALA A 121 1.33 30.75 -12.13
C ALA A 121 -0.13 31.05 -11.82
N GLU A 122 -0.36 31.84 -10.76
CA GLU A 122 -1.56 32.66 -10.56
C GLU A 122 -1.23 33.72 -9.49
N ASP A 123 -0.51 34.77 -9.90
CA ASP A 123 -0.40 36.05 -9.19
C ASP A 123 -1.25 37.07 -9.96
N ASP A 124 -2.36 37.51 -9.36
CA ASP A 124 -3.05 38.80 -9.64
C ASP A 124 -3.30 39.51 -8.29
#